data_AF-A0A7V9BYP0-F1
#
_entry.id   AF-A0A7V9BYP0-F1
#
_cell.length_a   1.000
_cell.length_b   1.000
_cell.length_c   1.000
_cell.angle_alpha   90.00
_cell.angle_beta   90.00
_cell.angle_gamma   90.00
#
_symmetry.space_group_name_H-M   'P 1'
#
loop_
_entity.id
_entity.type
_entity.pdbx_description
1 polymer ?
#
loop_
_entity_poly.entity_id
_entity_poly.type
_entity_poly.pdbx_seq_one_letter_code
_entity_poly.pdbx_strand_id
1 'polypeptide(L)'
;MGVEGLIDALHVSVVGFVAILIAMVIGATVQGTVGFGQNLVVVPVVALLVPEALPAALVFAGTPITIAMAVREHHGIDRRGLAWMTAGRVPGTLAGLVIVATLSASALGALAGGVVLVAAVASAIAPPLPATAPAALVAGTASGVFGT
;
A
#
# COMPACT_ATOMS: atom_id res chain seq x y z
N MET A 1 -1.07 -14.75 -24.17
CA MET A 1 -2.11 -13.71 -24.15
C MET A 1 -1.46 -12.44 -24.69
N GLY A 2 -1.91 -11.93 -25.84
CA GLY A 2 -1.36 -10.68 -26.41
C GLY A 2 -1.88 -9.45 -25.67
N VAL A 3 -1.29 -8.28 -25.92
CA VAL A 3 -1.71 -7.00 -25.31
C VAL A 3 -3.19 -6.72 -25.59
N GLU A 4 -3.67 -7.03 -26.79
CA GLU A 4 -5.09 -6.90 -27.17
C GLU A 4 -6.00 -7.78 -26.31
N GLY A 5 -5.61 -9.02 -26.04
CA GLY A 5 -6.38 -9.93 -25.17
C GLY A 5 -6.39 -9.51 -23.69
N LEU A 6 -5.43 -8.69 -23.25
CA LEU A 6 -5.42 -8.10 -21.91
C LEU A 6 -6.30 -6.85 -21.82
N ILE A 7 -6.28 -6.01 -22.87
CA ILE A 7 -7.12 -4.83 -23.01
C ILE A 7 -8.61 -5.24 -23.01
N ASP A 8 -8.94 -6.27 -23.79
CA ASP A 8 -10.31 -6.80 -23.86
C ASP A 8 -10.74 -7.44 -22.54
N ALA A 9 -9.84 -8.18 -21.86
CA ALA A 9 -10.14 -8.80 -20.57
C ALA A 9 -10.36 -7.77 -19.44
N LEU A 10 -9.67 -6.62 -19.51
CA LEU A 10 -9.79 -5.54 -18.52
C LEU A 10 -10.86 -4.50 -18.91
N HIS A 11 -11.51 -4.63 -20.07
CA HIS A 11 -12.47 -3.65 -20.61
C HIS A 11 -11.95 -2.20 -20.62
N VAL A 12 -10.65 -2.00 -20.80
CA VAL A 12 -10.01 -0.67 -20.79
C VAL A 12 -9.72 -0.22 -22.22
N SER A 13 -9.76 1.08 -22.47
CA SER A 13 -9.22 1.62 -23.72
C SER A 13 -7.68 1.49 -23.77
N VAL A 14 -7.10 1.52 -24.97
CA VAL A 14 -5.63 1.59 -25.16
C VAL A 14 -5.03 2.74 -24.36
N VAL A 15 -5.70 3.89 -24.32
CA VAL A 15 -5.26 5.07 -23.55
C VAL A 15 -5.25 4.78 -22.04
N GLY A 16 -6.28 4.13 -21.51
CA GLY A 16 -6.32 3.75 -20.10
C GLY A 16 -5.24 2.73 -19.75
N PHE A 17 -4.99 1.76 -20.63
CA PHE A 17 -3.89 0.79 -20.44
C PHE A 17 -2.52 1.48 -20.40
N VAL A 18 -2.26 2.40 -21.33
CA VAL A 18 -1.03 3.21 -21.35
C VAL A 18 -0.91 4.06 -20.08
N ALA A 19 -2.00 4.67 -19.60
CA ALA A 19 -2.00 5.45 -18.37
C ALA A 19 -1.62 4.58 -17.14
N ILE A 20 -2.16 3.37 -17.04
CA ILE A 20 -1.82 2.42 -15.98
C ILE A 20 -0.34 2.03 -16.05
N LEU A 21 0.20 1.76 -17.25
CA LEU A 21 1.61 1.45 -17.42
C LEU A 21 2.53 2.60 -17.00
N ILE A 22 2.21 3.83 -17.40
CA ILE A 22 2.97 5.02 -17.01
C ILE A 22 2.94 5.18 -15.48
N ALA A 23 1.76 5.08 -14.88
CA ALA A 23 1.61 5.14 -13.43
C ALA A 23 2.44 4.05 -12.73
N MET A 24 2.45 2.83 -13.26
CA MET A 24 3.23 1.72 -12.72
C MET A 24 4.73 1.99 -12.80
N VAL A 25 5.23 2.51 -13.93
CA VAL A 25 6.64 2.87 -14.09
C VAL A 25 7.04 3.95 -13.10
N ILE A 26 6.23 5.01 -12.96
CA ILE A 26 6.49 6.09 -12.00
C ILE A 26 6.45 5.53 -10.57
N GLY A 27 5.40 4.78 -10.22
CA GLY A 27 5.21 4.21 -8.89
C GLY A 27 6.33 3.25 -8.49
N ALA A 28 6.77 2.37 -9.40
CA ALA A 28 7.90 1.47 -9.18
C ALA A 28 9.22 2.24 -9.05
N THR A 29 9.42 3.32 -9.81
CA THR A 29 10.60 4.18 -9.69
C THR A 29 10.65 4.88 -8.33
N VAL A 30 9.51 5.43 -7.89
CA VAL A 30 9.37 6.03 -6.56
C VAL A 30 9.64 5.00 -5.47
N GLN A 31 9.03 3.80 -5.57
CA GLN A 31 9.26 2.74 -4.59
C GLN A 31 10.71 2.25 -4.58
N GLY A 32 11.35 2.11 -5.74
CA GLY A 32 12.74 1.67 -5.83
C GLY A 32 13.76 2.67 -5.29
N THR A 33 13.43 3.97 -5.28
CA THR A 33 14.30 5.06 -4.81
C THR A 33 14.06 5.43 -3.36
N VAL A 34 12.79 5.47 -2.92
CA VAL A 34 12.40 5.89 -1.57
C VAL A 34 12.19 4.69 -0.62
N GLY A 35 11.91 3.50 -1.17
CA GLY A 35 11.58 2.30 -0.40
C GLY A 35 10.08 2.06 -0.18
N PHE A 36 9.22 3.05 -0.52
CA PHE A 36 7.76 2.95 -0.49
C PHE A 36 7.12 3.91 -1.51
N GLY A 37 5.81 3.84 -1.73
CA GLY A 37 5.08 4.89 -2.45
C GLY A 37 4.47 4.51 -3.80
N GLN A 38 4.69 3.28 -4.31
CA GLN A 38 4.01 2.79 -5.52
C GLN A 38 2.50 2.98 -5.43
N ASN A 39 1.89 2.57 -4.32
CA ASN A 39 0.45 2.64 -4.15
C ASN A 39 -0.08 4.08 -4.12
N LEU A 40 0.72 5.07 -3.69
CA LEU A 40 0.32 6.48 -3.72
C LEU A 40 0.14 7.00 -5.15
N VAL A 41 0.90 6.44 -6.10
CA VAL A 41 0.85 6.83 -7.51
C VAL A 41 -0.15 5.98 -8.29
N VAL A 42 -0.14 4.66 -8.08
CA VAL A 42 -0.87 3.72 -8.95
C VAL A 42 -2.32 3.53 -8.53
N VAL A 43 -2.65 3.56 -7.23
CA VAL A 43 -4.03 3.35 -6.74
C VAL A 43 -5.02 4.34 -7.36
N PRO A 44 -4.78 5.66 -7.40
CA PRO A 44 -5.73 6.61 -7.95
C PRO A 44 -6.04 6.35 -9.44
N VAL A 45 -5.04 5.94 -10.22
CA VAL A 45 -5.19 5.66 -11.65
C VAL A 45 -5.98 4.37 -11.86
N VAL A 46 -5.63 3.30 -11.15
CA VAL A 46 -6.30 2.01 -11.29
C VAL A 46 -7.72 2.05 -10.72
N ALA A 47 -7.96 2.76 -9.61
CA ALA A 47 -9.30 2.92 -9.04
C ALA A 47 -10.28 3.63 -9.98
N LEU A 48 -9.79 4.52 -10.86
CA LEU A 48 -10.62 5.24 -11.84
C LEU A 48 -10.87 4.42 -13.12
N LEU A 49 -9.96 3.52 -13.49
CA LEU A 49 -10.00 2.82 -14.77
C LEU A 49 -10.48 1.37 -14.65
N VAL A 50 -10.02 0.64 -13.63
CA VAL A 50 -10.27 -0.78 -13.39
C VAL A 50 -10.30 -1.05 -11.88
N PRO A 51 -11.28 -0.51 -11.13
CA PRO A 51 -11.35 -0.66 -9.68
C PRO A 51 -11.36 -2.12 -9.22
N GLU A 52 -11.90 -3.02 -10.02
CA GLU A 52 -11.94 -4.48 -9.78
C GLU A 52 -10.56 -5.15 -9.79
N ALA A 53 -9.53 -4.51 -10.34
CA ALA A 53 -8.16 -5.00 -10.28
C ALA A 53 -7.50 -4.75 -8.91
N LEU A 54 -8.09 -3.87 -8.08
CA LEU A 54 -7.60 -3.58 -6.75
C LEU A 54 -8.10 -4.62 -5.73
N PRO A 55 -7.29 -4.97 -4.73
CA PRO A 55 -5.88 -4.60 -4.53
C PRO A 55 -4.88 -5.52 -5.25
N ALA A 56 -5.35 -6.63 -5.84
CA ALA A 56 -4.53 -7.73 -6.31
C ALA A 56 -3.41 -7.29 -7.27
N ALA A 57 -3.73 -6.49 -8.29
CA ALA A 57 -2.76 -6.05 -9.29
C ALA A 57 -1.55 -5.32 -8.67
N LEU A 58 -1.78 -4.51 -7.64
CA LEU A 58 -0.72 -3.75 -6.96
C LEU A 58 0.16 -4.63 -6.08
N VAL A 59 -0.43 -5.62 -5.41
CA VAL A 59 0.32 -6.61 -4.63
C VAL A 59 1.20 -7.43 -5.56
N PHE A 60 0.66 -7.91 -6.67
CA PHE A 60 1.43 -8.66 -7.67
C PHE A 60 2.57 -7.84 -8.26
N ALA A 61 2.35 -6.56 -8.57
CA ALA A 61 3.39 -5.68 -9.13
C ALA A 61 4.43 -5.24 -8.09
N GLY A 62 4.00 -4.92 -6.86
CA GLY A 62 4.85 -4.37 -5.80
C GLY A 62 5.67 -5.42 -5.05
N THR A 63 5.23 -6.67 -5.03
CA THR A 63 5.92 -7.74 -4.30
C THR A 63 7.33 -8.03 -4.86
N PRO A 64 7.53 -8.21 -6.19
CA PRO A 64 8.85 -8.45 -6.76
C PRO A 64 9.86 -7.34 -6.46
N ILE A 65 9.47 -6.07 -6.59
CA ILE A 65 10.37 -4.95 -6.29
C ILE A 65 10.70 -4.88 -4.78
N THR A 66 9.72 -5.16 -3.91
CA THR A 66 9.95 -5.22 -2.47
C THR A 66 10.92 -6.34 -2.09
N ILE A 67 10.76 -7.52 -2.70
CA ILE A 67 11.69 -8.65 -2.51
C ILE A 67 13.07 -8.30 -3.02
N ALA A 68 13.16 -7.71 -4.23
CA ALA A 68 14.44 -7.31 -4.81
C ALA A 68 15.19 -6.32 -3.92
N MET A 69 14.48 -5.33 -3.34
CA MET A 69 15.07 -4.43 -2.35
C MET A 69 15.46 -5.17 -1.07
N ALA A 70 14.58 -6.00 -0.50
CA ALA A 70 14.91 -6.76 0.70
C ALA A 70 16.15 -7.65 0.53
N VAL A 71 16.35 -8.24 -0.64
CA VAL A 71 17.53 -9.03 -0.99
C VAL A 71 18.76 -8.15 -1.18
N ARG A 72 18.64 -7.03 -1.91
CA ARG A 72 19.76 -6.11 -2.19
C ARG A 72 20.27 -5.40 -0.94
N GLU A 73 19.35 -4.94 -0.10
CA GLU A 73 19.59 -4.20 1.14
C GLU A 73 19.61 -5.07 2.41
N HIS A 74 19.64 -6.41 2.29
CA HIS A 74 19.42 -7.30 3.45
C HIS A 74 20.33 -7.06 4.67
N HIS A 75 21.55 -6.55 4.46
CA HIS A 75 22.49 -6.20 5.53
C HIS A 75 22.04 -5.01 6.38
N GLY A 76 21.24 -4.11 5.81
CA GLY A 76 20.73 -2.90 6.49
C GLY A 76 19.39 -3.11 7.19
N ILE A 77 18.81 -4.32 7.13
CA ILE A 77 17.50 -4.60 7.72
C ILE A 77 17.63 -4.72 9.24
N ASP A 78 16.97 -3.83 9.99
CA ASP A 78 16.71 -4.03 11.41
C ASP A 78 15.71 -5.18 11.59
N ARG A 79 16.24 -6.38 11.77
CA ARG A 79 15.46 -7.61 11.95
C ARG A 79 14.58 -7.55 13.19
N ARG A 80 15.02 -6.86 14.26
CA ARG A 80 14.26 -6.78 15.51
C ARG A 80 13.11 -5.80 15.36
N GLY A 81 13.35 -4.63 14.78
CA GLY A 81 12.31 -3.68 14.41
C GLY A 81 11.27 -4.29 13.47
N LEU A 82 11.74 -5.01 12.43
CA LEU A 82 10.86 -5.75 11.51
C LEU A 82 9.98 -6.77 12.24
N ALA A 83 10.55 -7.58 13.14
CA ALA A 83 9.78 -8.55 13.91
C ALA A 83 8.68 -7.88 14.77
N TRP A 84 8.98 -6.76 15.42
CA TRP A 84 7.98 -6.01 16.19
C TRP A 84 6.91 -5.37 15.31
N MET A 85 7.27 -4.84 14.14
CA MET A 85 6.31 -4.34 13.16
C MET A 85 5.39 -5.45 12.65
N THR A 86 5.95 -6.61 12.29
CA THR A 86 5.15 -7.76 11.84
C THR A 86 4.26 -8.29 12.95
N ALA A 87 4.77 -8.37 14.20
CA ALA A 87 3.97 -8.77 15.35
C ALA A 87 2.80 -7.82 15.59
N GLY A 88 3.00 -6.50 15.45
CA GLY A 88 1.94 -5.49 15.55
C GLY A 88 0.86 -5.64 14.48
N ARG A 89 1.21 -6.11 13.28
CA ARG A 89 0.20 -6.36 12.24
C ARG A 89 -0.85 -7.39 12.65
N VAL A 90 -0.52 -8.38 13.47
CA VAL A 90 -1.47 -9.43 13.88
C VAL A 90 -2.71 -8.84 14.59
N PRO A 91 -2.58 -8.11 15.73
CA PRO A 91 -3.73 -7.47 16.35
C PRO A 91 -4.35 -6.38 15.45
N GLY A 92 -3.54 -5.69 14.65
CA GLY A 92 -4.03 -4.70 13.70
C GLY A 92 -4.99 -5.28 12.65
N THR A 93 -4.61 -6.40 12.03
CA THR A 93 -5.43 -7.12 11.03
C THR A 93 -6.70 -7.68 11.65
N LEU A 94 -6.64 -8.20 12.88
CA LEU A 94 -7.85 -8.65 13.58
C LEU A 94 -8.80 -7.48 13.83
N ALA A 95 -8.29 -6.32 14.24
CA ALA A 95 -9.10 -5.12 14.41
C ALA A 95 -9.64 -4.60 13.06
N GLY A 96 -8.81 -4.57 12.00
CA GLY A 96 -9.24 -4.21 10.65
C GLY A 96 -10.37 -5.09 10.13
N LEU A 97 -10.26 -6.41 10.32
CA LEU A 97 -11.31 -7.37 9.98
C LEU A 97 -12.63 -7.06 10.71
N VAL A 98 -12.56 -6.76 12.01
CA VAL A 98 -13.75 -6.39 12.80
C VAL A 98 -14.37 -5.09 12.27
N ILE A 99 -13.55 -4.08 11.94
CA ILE A 99 -14.02 -2.81 11.38
C ILE A 99 -14.72 -3.05 10.04
N VAL A 100 -14.10 -3.80 9.13
CA VAL A 100 -14.68 -4.12 7.81
C VAL A 100 -15.98 -4.93 7.94
N ALA A 101 -16.05 -5.87 8.90
CA ALA A 101 -17.23 -6.70 9.11
C ALA A 101 -18.41 -5.93 9.75
N THR A 102 -18.15 -4.78 10.39
CA THR A 102 -19.17 -4.06 11.19
C THR A 102 -19.61 -2.73 10.58
N LEU A 103 -18.75 -2.06 9.81
CA LEU A 103 -19.06 -0.76 9.22
C LEU A 103 -19.70 -0.89 7.83
N SER A 104 -20.58 0.05 7.50
CA SER A 104 -21.08 0.21 6.13
C SER A 104 -19.96 0.72 5.20
N ALA A 105 -20.12 0.50 3.88
CA ALA A 105 -19.17 1.00 2.89
C ALA A 105 -18.95 2.52 2.96
N SER A 106 -20.00 3.29 3.25
CA SER A 106 -19.89 4.74 3.44
C SER A 106 -19.12 5.12 4.71
N ALA A 107 -19.32 4.39 5.80
CA ALA A 107 -18.59 4.59 7.04
C ALA A 107 -17.11 4.20 6.91
N LEU A 108 -16.80 3.11 6.19
CA LEU A 108 -15.44 2.72 5.84
C LEU A 108 -14.73 3.79 5.00
N GLY A 109 -15.42 4.33 3.98
CA GLY A 109 -14.89 5.42 3.17
C GLY A 109 -14.59 6.68 4.00
N ALA A 110 -15.50 7.06 4.90
CA ALA A 110 -15.31 8.19 5.80
C ALA A 110 -14.15 7.97 6.80
N LEU A 111 -14.06 6.75 7.37
CA LEU A 111 -12.97 6.37 8.26
C LEU A 111 -11.62 6.43 7.56
N ALA A 112 -11.51 5.80 6.39
CA ALA A 112 -10.28 5.78 5.59
C ALA A 112 -9.85 7.20 5.20
N GLY A 113 -10.78 8.02 4.69
CA GLY A 113 -10.52 9.42 4.35
C GLY A 113 -10.07 10.25 5.56
N GLY A 114 -10.75 10.09 6.70
CA GLY A 114 -10.39 10.77 7.94
C GLY A 114 -8.99 10.40 8.43
N VAL A 115 -8.65 9.11 8.41
CA VAL A 115 -7.32 8.62 8.78
C VAL A 115 -6.25 9.15 7.84
N VAL A 116 -6.51 9.18 6.53
CA VAL A 116 -5.58 9.76 5.54
C VAL A 116 -5.33 11.23 5.82
N LEU A 117 -6.36 12.02 6.12
CA LEU A 117 -6.21 13.44 6.44
C LEU A 117 -5.42 13.65 7.74
N VAL A 118 -5.72 12.88 8.79
CA VAL A 118 -4.96 12.92 10.05
C VAL A 118 -3.50 12.53 9.80
N ALA A 119 -3.24 11.48 9.03
CA ALA A 119 -1.89 11.05 8.69
C ALA A 119 -1.14 12.11 7.86
N ALA A 120 -1.81 12.79 6.93
CA ALA A 120 -1.23 13.87 6.14
C ALA A 120 -0.83 15.06 7.02
N VAL A 121 -1.70 15.49 7.93
CA VAL A 121 -1.40 16.55 8.90
C VAL A 121 -0.25 16.13 9.82
N ALA A 122 -0.31 14.91 10.37
CA ALA A 122 0.75 14.37 11.21
C ALA A 122 2.10 14.32 10.46
N SER A 123 2.11 13.90 9.19
CA SER A 123 3.32 13.89 8.36
C SER A 123 3.95 15.28 8.19
N ALA A 124 3.12 16.34 8.17
CA ALA A 124 3.60 17.71 8.02
C ALA A 124 4.15 18.33 9.32
N ILE A 125 3.70 17.89 10.49
CA ILE A 125 4.00 18.55 11.79
C ILE A 125 4.72 17.66 12.80
N ALA A 126 4.73 16.33 12.62
CA ALA A 126 5.27 15.42 13.61
C ALA A 126 6.81 15.47 13.63
N PRO A 127 7.42 15.49 14.82
CA PRO A 127 8.86 15.35 14.94
C PRO A 127 9.32 13.94 14.54
N PRO A 128 10.63 13.76 14.23
CA PRO A 128 11.18 12.44 13.95
C PRO A 128 10.90 11.47 15.10
N LEU A 129 10.22 10.36 14.78
CA LEU A 129 9.92 9.33 15.77
C LEU A 129 11.13 8.41 15.96
N PRO A 130 11.52 8.09 17.20
CA PRO A 130 12.62 7.18 17.45
C PRO A 130 12.23 5.75 17.06
N ALA A 131 13.12 5.05 16.36
CA ALA A 131 12.95 3.67 15.92
C ALA A 131 13.06 2.69 17.10
N THR A 132 12.01 2.64 17.93
CA THR A 132 11.93 1.80 19.13
C THR A 132 10.94 0.66 18.93
N ALA A 133 11.06 -0.42 19.72
CA ALA A 133 10.14 -1.55 19.66
C ALA A 133 8.65 -1.15 19.87
N PRO A 134 8.29 -0.27 20.83
CA PRO A 134 6.91 0.21 20.95
C PRO A 134 6.44 0.99 19.72
N ALA A 135 7.29 1.85 19.14
CA ALA A 135 6.96 2.58 17.92
C ALA A 135 6.75 1.64 16.73
N ALA A 136 7.61 0.64 16.58
CA ALA A 136 7.48 -0.43 15.59
C ALA A 136 6.18 -1.22 15.76
N LEU A 137 5.82 -1.59 16.99
CA LEU A 137 4.57 -2.30 17.28
C LEU A 137 3.34 -1.44 16.91
N VAL A 138 3.32 -0.17 17.30
CA VAL A 138 2.22 0.76 16.97
C VAL A 138 2.10 0.96 15.46
N ALA A 139 3.22 1.17 14.77
CA ALA A 139 3.25 1.29 13.31
C ALA A 139 2.75 0.01 12.64
N GLY A 140 3.18 -1.15 13.14
CA GLY A 140 2.70 -2.46 12.72
C GLY A 140 1.19 -2.63 12.88
N THR A 141 0.66 -2.28 14.05
CA THR A 141 -0.78 -2.33 14.35
C THR A 141 -1.57 -1.39 13.44
N ALA A 142 -1.15 -0.14 13.31
CA ALA A 142 -1.80 0.82 12.40
C ALA A 142 -1.76 0.32 10.95
N SER A 143 -0.61 -0.18 10.49
CA SER A 143 -0.49 -0.80 9.16
C SER A 143 -1.39 -2.03 9.01
N GLY A 144 -1.59 -2.80 10.07
CA GLY A 144 -2.48 -3.96 10.08
C GLY A 144 -3.95 -3.57 10.00
N VAL A 145 -4.36 -2.50 10.68
CA VAL A 145 -5.76 -2.01 10.66
C VAL A 145 -6.12 -1.42 9.30
N PHE A 146 -5.24 -0.59 8.72
CA PHE A 146 -5.55 0.18 7.51
C PHE A 146 -5.05 -0.48 6.22
N GLY A 147 -4.22 -1.53 6.33
CA GLY A 147 -3.62 -2.23 5.19
C GLY A 147 -4.24 -3.59 4.89
N THR A 148 -5.40 -3.90 5.48
CA THR A 148 -6.19 -5.13 5.26
C THR A 148 -7.55 -4.78 4.71
#